data_AF-A0A3P6VA19-F1
#
_entry.id   AF-A0A3P6VA19-F1
#
_cell.length_a   1.000
_cell.length_b   1.000
_cell.length_c   1.000
_cell.angle_alpha   90.00
_cell.angle_beta   90.00
_cell.angle_gamma   90.00
#
_symmetry.space_group_name_H-M   'P 1'
#
loop_
_entity.id
_entity.type
_entity.pdbx_description
1 polymer ?
#
loop_
_entity_poly.entity_id
_entity_poly.type
_entity_poly.pdbx_seq_one_letter_code
_entity_poly.pdbx_strand_id
1 'polypeptide(L)'
;MKRINVFSAECPRKRIEGFKNKNEATGPAQAPGSVPPESQITCTYMHNAKLELDQLFSDDVLAVLDQIARRLKREVKVNLIFQKINCAEGRKRSECFKYSLQEPFHWLIINDLEKGDVVYEITAKYNHKKAIIEASLLNILSQHSVHDLTVYCSKEAGREVGFVRRLSDEELMAKRRKLEVTKFKSAISLSPLELDLIEPLILERRSFDEPLNWHQLQRIDESRLDDALNNDGLTFILFWNIDNMISKHAFYLWAEASKSLVSRHPTVIFGALSCHEFDEFCNDRIARPTDYHTVFAYTKNDIFGKTKELRDAKYYIEWAQLLLLSPAHEIRSDDELKQIKAGKMELFEGIRPAITIGIFDDRNSNEAEIFMQMAENLKGRYHFAYLIKQSHPKTVYTIRAREQRKRIDFTGTYEIQGLTDFVIRSSLPSVASIDISNGFTSNILTHQMQPVILFVDNEKDGEMSTFEELCSKSPYVICTVIMNSSKSKVMSEVIQSFQTNDHSKRLIIFLRDKIYAFDVKDGLKSGNLLQLITLSTTDKPISTLGIDDVHPLRYIQMAQINKIFGEQLVDMPSEGQIIKRSHVDNGDDMDDNVDYGGCPVMAKARQIAMKTEL
;
A
#
# COMPACT_ATOMS: atom_id res chain seq x y z
N MET A 1 65.31 33.77 34.50
CA MET A 1 64.91 35.02 33.82
C MET A 1 65.43 34.99 32.38
N LYS A 2 64.55 34.71 31.41
CA LYS A 2 64.71 34.99 29.97
C LYS A 2 63.31 34.87 29.34
N ARG A 3 62.88 35.92 28.65
CA ARG A 3 61.58 36.02 27.96
C ARG A 3 61.56 35.07 26.76
N ILE A 4 60.43 34.38 26.56
CA ILE A 4 60.14 33.62 25.33
C ILE A 4 58.91 34.26 24.69
N ASN A 5 59.08 34.76 23.46
CA ASN A 5 58.04 35.25 22.59
C ASN A 5 57.27 34.06 21.98
N VAL A 6 55.94 34.14 22.02
CA VAL A 6 55.03 33.20 21.34
C VAL A 6 54.79 33.73 19.93
N PHE A 7 55.19 32.94 18.93
CA PHE A 7 54.87 33.16 17.52
C PHE A 7 53.46 32.62 17.23
N SER A 8 52.61 33.44 16.59
CA SER A 8 51.36 33.02 15.97
C SER A 8 51.66 32.35 14.63
N ALA A 9 51.38 31.05 14.51
CA ALA A 9 51.44 30.32 13.26
C ALA A 9 50.11 30.43 12.52
N GLU A 10 50.09 31.22 11.44
CA GLU A 10 49.01 31.23 10.44
C GLU A 10 49.12 29.98 9.56
N CYS A 11 48.02 29.25 9.39
CA CYS A 11 47.92 28.15 8.44
C CYS A 11 47.75 28.67 7.00
N PRO A 12 48.55 28.19 6.02
CA PRO A 12 48.52 28.69 4.65
C PRO A 12 47.34 28.11 3.86
N ARG A 13 46.47 28.98 3.33
CA ARG A 13 45.46 28.60 2.33
C ARG A 13 46.11 28.52 0.94
N LYS A 14 46.16 27.31 0.38
CA LYS A 14 46.44 27.07 -1.05
C LYS A 14 45.41 27.82 -1.91
N ARG A 15 45.88 28.68 -2.82
CA ARG A 15 45.06 29.22 -3.92
C ARG A 15 44.72 28.08 -4.89
N ILE A 16 43.43 27.79 -5.03
CA ILE A 16 42.91 27.07 -6.19
C ILE A 16 42.49 28.16 -7.17
N GLU A 17 43.24 28.30 -8.27
CA GLU A 17 42.86 29.11 -9.40
C GLU A 17 41.73 28.40 -10.17
N GLY A 18 40.65 29.13 -10.48
CA GLY A 18 39.67 28.70 -11.46
C GLY A 18 38.21 28.66 -11.00
N PHE A 19 37.64 29.76 -10.52
CA PHE A 19 36.22 30.06 -10.72
C PHE A 19 36.06 31.55 -10.99
N LYS A 20 35.60 31.89 -12.21
CA LYS A 20 35.28 33.26 -12.61
C LYS A 20 34.13 33.77 -11.74
N ASN A 21 34.36 34.86 -11.02
CA ASN A 21 33.30 35.72 -10.49
C ASN A 21 32.44 36.24 -11.66
N LYS A 22 31.26 35.66 -11.84
CA LYS A 22 30.12 36.35 -12.43
C LYS A 22 29.12 36.54 -11.30
N ASN A 23 29.25 37.66 -10.59
CA ASN A 23 28.20 38.37 -9.85
C ASN A 23 28.83 39.59 -9.15
N GLU A 24 29.53 40.44 -9.91
CA GLU A 24 29.56 41.86 -9.60
C GLU A 24 28.35 42.48 -10.32
N ALA A 25 27.21 42.49 -9.64
CA ALA A 25 26.10 43.36 -9.99
C ALA A 25 26.11 44.50 -8.97
N THR A 26 26.69 45.63 -9.38
CA THR A 26 26.41 46.94 -8.79
C THR A 26 24.91 47.22 -8.90
N GLY A 27 24.16 46.95 -7.84
CA GLY A 27 22.82 47.48 -7.63
C GLY A 27 22.91 48.89 -7.02
N PRO A 28 22.04 49.84 -7.40
CA PRO A 28 22.04 51.16 -6.79
C PRO A 28 21.69 51.04 -5.29
N ALA A 29 22.42 51.79 -4.45
CA ALA A 29 22.11 51.91 -3.03
C ALA A 29 20.65 52.35 -2.86
N GLN A 30 19.80 51.45 -2.34
CA GLN A 30 18.42 51.81 -2.00
C GLN A 30 18.42 52.74 -0.79
N ALA A 31 17.58 53.78 -0.86
CA ALA A 31 17.39 54.75 0.20
C ALA A 31 16.85 54.08 1.49
N PRO A 32 17.14 54.63 2.68
CA PRO A 32 16.61 54.10 3.94
C PRO A 32 15.09 54.27 3.95
N GLY A 33 14.36 53.18 3.74
CA GLY A 33 12.89 53.18 3.65
C GLY A 33 12.26 52.18 2.67
N SER A 34 13.04 51.40 1.90
CA SER A 34 12.47 50.31 1.10
C SER A 34 12.08 49.12 2.00
N VAL A 35 10.80 48.76 1.95
CA VAL A 35 10.24 47.59 2.63
C VAL A 35 10.88 46.33 2.03
N PRO A 36 11.49 45.42 2.83
CA PRO A 36 12.07 44.19 2.31
C PRO A 36 10.99 43.33 1.62
N PRO A 37 11.30 42.69 0.47
CA PRO A 37 10.39 41.70 -0.12
C PRO A 37 10.19 40.54 0.87
N GLU A 38 8.95 40.06 0.99
CA GLU A 38 8.63 38.91 1.83
C GLU A 38 9.37 37.67 1.31
N SER A 39 10.21 37.07 2.17
CA SER A 39 10.90 35.82 1.87
C SER A 39 10.28 34.67 2.65
N GLN A 40 10.08 33.53 1.99
CA GLN A 40 9.50 32.35 2.62
C GLN A 40 10.56 31.26 2.78
N ILE A 41 10.59 30.62 3.94
CA ILE A 41 11.41 29.43 4.20
C ILE A 41 10.48 28.32 4.65
N THR A 42 10.60 27.16 4.00
CA THR A 42 9.84 25.96 4.38
C THR A 42 10.79 24.91 4.93
N CYS A 43 10.49 24.34 6.10
CA CYS A 43 11.32 23.31 6.69
C CYS A 43 10.52 22.23 7.42
N THR A 44 11.15 21.09 7.67
CA THR A 44 10.56 19.98 8.43
C THR A 44 11.47 19.64 9.59
N TYR A 45 10.94 19.69 10.80
CA TYR A 45 11.62 19.16 11.98
C TYR A 45 11.17 17.72 12.22
N MET A 46 12.09 16.78 11.99
CA MET A 46 11.85 15.35 12.10
C MET A 46 12.71 14.76 13.21
N HIS A 47 12.10 14.04 14.16
CA HIS A 47 12.84 13.47 15.29
C HIS A 47 12.37 12.06 15.65
N ASN A 48 13.29 11.25 16.20
CA ASN A 48 13.02 9.97 16.84
C ASN A 48 13.51 10.06 18.28
N ALA A 49 12.61 10.32 19.22
CA ALA A 49 12.93 10.37 20.64
C ALA A 49 12.74 8.98 21.25
N LYS A 50 13.80 8.41 21.84
CA LYS A 50 13.75 7.08 22.48
C LYS A 50 13.74 7.17 24.00
N LEU A 51 14.38 8.20 24.54
CA LEU A 51 14.43 8.47 25.98
C LEU A 51 13.67 9.75 26.32
N GLU A 52 13.27 9.89 27.58
CA GLU A 52 12.60 11.09 28.09
C GLU A 52 13.42 12.37 27.85
N LEU A 53 14.75 12.27 27.95
CA LEU A 53 15.66 13.38 27.65
C LEU A 53 15.62 13.81 26.17
N ASP A 54 15.47 12.86 25.24
CA ASP A 54 15.34 13.18 23.81
C ASP A 54 14.00 13.86 23.53
N GLN A 55 12.96 13.45 24.25
CA GLN A 55 11.62 14.05 24.14
C GLN A 55 11.63 15.49 24.65
N LEU A 56 12.20 15.74 25.83
CA LEU A 56 12.38 17.09 26.37
C LEU A 56 13.19 17.99 25.44
N PHE A 57 14.28 17.46 24.87
CA PHE A 57 15.06 18.19 23.88
C PHE A 57 14.24 18.54 22.63
N SER A 58 13.42 17.60 22.16
CA SER A 58 12.57 17.83 21.00
C SER A 58 11.52 18.92 21.24
N ASP A 59 10.92 18.93 22.42
CA ASP A 59 9.96 19.95 22.82
C ASP A 59 10.62 21.33 22.95
N ASP A 60 11.86 21.39 23.42
CA ASP A 60 12.65 22.62 23.44
C ASP A 60 12.97 23.14 22.03
N VAL A 61 13.33 22.27 21.09
CA VAL A 61 13.56 22.66 19.68
C VAL A 61 12.30 23.24 19.04
N LEU A 62 11.16 22.59 19.25
CA LEU A 62 9.87 23.06 18.73
C LEU A 62 9.45 24.40 19.32
N ALA A 63 9.58 24.57 20.64
CA ALA A 63 9.28 25.82 21.30
C ALA A 63 10.15 26.97 20.76
N VAL A 64 11.43 26.71 20.48
CA VAL A 64 12.34 27.71 19.89
C VAL A 64 11.98 28.00 18.44
N LEU A 65 11.64 26.99 17.62
CA LEU A 65 11.17 27.19 16.24
C LEU A 65 9.93 28.09 16.18
N ASP A 66 8.95 27.86 17.05
CA ASP A 66 7.76 28.71 17.17
C ASP A 66 8.11 30.16 17.51
N GLN A 67 9.04 30.37 18.45
CA GLN A 67 9.49 31.70 18.84
C GLN A 67 10.24 32.41 17.72
N ILE A 68 11.12 31.70 17.00
CA ILE A 68 11.84 32.23 15.84
C ILE A 68 10.85 32.60 14.74
N ALA A 69 9.90 31.73 14.39
CA ALA A 69 8.92 31.97 13.34
C ALA A 69 8.11 33.26 13.59
N ARG A 70 7.60 33.44 14.82
CA ARG A 70 6.85 34.66 15.20
C ARG A 70 7.72 35.91 15.11
N ARG A 71 8.97 35.82 15.55
CA ARG A 71 9.90 36.96 15.58
C ARG A 71 10.34 37.38 14.19
N LEU A 72 10.75 36.43 13.36
CA LEU A 72 11.18 36.67 11.99
C LEU A 72 10.05 37.26 11.13
N LYS A 73 8.82 36.77 11.32
CA LYS A 73 7.63 37.35 10.66
C LYS A 73 7.40 38.80 11.06
N ARG A 74 7.59 39.14 12.33
CA ARG A 74 7.38 40.49 12.86
C ARG A 74 8.48 41.47 12.48
N GLU A 75 9.74 41.04 12.55
CA GLU A 75 10.91 41.94 12.51
C GLU A 75 11.57 42.01 11.13
N VAL A 76 11.41 40.98 10.28
CA VAL A 76 12.13 40.85 9.00
C VAL A 76 11.21 40.45 7.84
N LYS A 77 9.91 40.25 8.12
CA LYS A 77 8.92 39.76 7.15
C LYS A 77 9.31 38.43 6.49
N VAL A 78 10.07 37.59 7.20
CA VAL A 78 10.38 36.23 6.76
C VAL A 78 9.27 35.30 7.27
N ASN A 79 8.59 34.61 6.36
CA ASN A 79 7.57 33.63 6.72
C ASN A 79 8.20 32.24 6.84
N LEU A 80 8.42 31.78 8.06
CA LEU A 80 8.91 30.42 8.34
C LEU A 80 7.72 29.47 8.49
N ILE A 81 7.55 28.58 7.51
CA ILE A 81 6.57 27.49 7.55
C ILE A 81 7.31 26.23 7.94
N PHE A 82 6.90 25.57 9.02
CA PHE A 82 7.53 24.32 9.42
C PHE A 82 6.54 23.21 9.77
N GLN A 83 6.91 21.99 9.38
CA GLN A 83 6.17 20.77 9.71
C GLN A 83 6.89 19.99 10.82
N LYS A 84 6.13 19.45 11.78
CA LYS A 84 6.64 18.52 12.81
C LYS A 84 6.37 17.08 12.39
N ILE A 85 7.40 16.23 12.40
CA ILE A 85 7.30 14.78 12.22
C ILE A 85 7.94 14.09 13.44
N ASN A 86 7.13 13.34 14.19
CA ASN A 86 7.59 12.50 15.28
C ASN A 86 7.65 11.04 14.81
N CYS A 87 8.83 10.44 14.91
CA CYS A 87 9.14 9.07 14.51
C CYS A 87 9.34 8.11 15.70
N ALA A 88 9.08 8.56 16.94
CA ALA A 88 9.04 7.70 18.11
C ALA A 88 7.91 6.65 18.02
N GLU A 89 8.07 5.52 18.70
CA GLU A 89 7.16 4.36 18.61
C GLU A 89 5.68 4.74 18.82
N GLY A 90 4.79 4.16 17.99
CA GLY A 90 3.34 4.36 18.08
C GLY A 90 2.72 5.38 17.11
N ARG A 91 3.51 6.23 16.42
CA ARG A 91 2.97 7.18 15.42
C ARG A 91 3.68 7.02 14.06
N LYS A 92 3.19 6.06 13.28
CA LYS A 92 3.73 5.58 12.01
C LYS A 92 3.44 6.55 10.84
N ARG A 93 4.17 7.68 10.74
CA ARG A 93 4.19 8.51 9.51
C ARG A 93 5.11 7.92 8.44
N SER A 94 4.74 8.05 7.17
CA SER A 94 5.40 7.36 6.04
C SER A 94 6.87 7.76 5.85
N GLU A 95 7.21 8.97 6.27
CA GLU A 95 8.51 9.63 6.17
C GLU A 95 9.53 8.99 7.11
N CYS A 96 9.08 8.49 8.27
CA CYS A 96 9.91 7.84 9.28
C CYS A 96 10.47 6.49 8.82
N PHE A 97 9.75 5.77 7.93
CA PHE A 97 10.16 4.43 7.46
C PHE A 97 11.39 4.42 6.55
N LYS A 98 11.82 5.59 6.06
CA LYS A 98 13.04 5.72 5.25
C LYS A 98 14.29 5.42 6.08
N TYR A 99 14.27 5.72 7.37
CA TYR A 99 15.46 5.74 8.24
C TYR A 99 15.43 4.64 9.30
N SER A 100 16.61 4.26 9.80
CA SER A 100 16.72 3.37 10.96
C SER A 100 16.26 4.11 12.21
N LEU A 101 15.29 3.54 12.93
CA LEU A 101 14.78 4.09 14.19
C LEU A 101 15.50 3.52 15.42
N GLN A 102 16.61 2.79 15.23
CA GLN A 102 17.38 2.19 16.32
C GLN A 102 18.06 3.23 17.20
N GLU A 103 18.53 4.33 16.60
CA GLU A 103 19.19 5.43 17.30
C GLU A 103 18.27 6.67 17.36
N PRO A 104 18.33 7.47 18.44
CA PRO A 104 17.65 8.74 18.49
C PRO A 104 18.26 9.73 17.52
N PHE A 105 17.42 10.57 16.90
CA PHE A 105 17.88 11.61 15.98
C PHE A 105 16.95 12.83 16.00
N HIS A 106 17.52 13.99 15.66
CA HIS A 106 16.81 15.27 15.56
C HIS A 106 17.32 16.01 14.33
N TRP A 107 16.49 16.09 13.30
CA TRP A 107 16.87 16.68 12.02
C TRP A 107 15.98 17.87 11.65
N LEU A 108 16.61 18.89 11.08
CA LEU A 108 15.94 19.98 10.40
C LEU A 108 16.20 19.85 8.90
N ILE A 109 15.15 19.61 8.15
CA ILE A 109 15.17 19.48 6.69
C ILE A 109 14.72 20.83 6.12
N ILE A 110 15.56 21.47 5.32
CA ILE A 110 15.19 22.68 4.59
C ILE A 110 14.74 22.28 3.19
N ASN A 111 13.51 22.65 2.82
CA ASN A 111 12.93 22.33 1.53
C ASN A 111 13.28 23.45 0.54
N ASP A 112 14.26 23.21 -0.33
CA ASP A 112 14.69 24.16 -1.37
C ASP A 112 14.26 23.63 -2.75
N LEU A 113 13.38 24.37 -3.43
CA LEU A 113 12.82 24.00 -4.72
C LEU A 113 13.87 23.96 -5.85
N GLU A 114 14.99 24.68 -5.71
CA GLU A 114 16.04 24.76 -6.73
C GLU A 114 17.19 23.79 -6.47
N LYS A 115 17.49 23.50 -5.19
CA LYS A 115 18.69 22.73 -4.78
C LYS A 115 18.40 21.36 -4.17
N GLY A 116 17.12 21.04 -3.98
CA GLY A 116 16.69 19.82 -3.28
C GLY A 116 16.79 19.96 -1.76
N ASP A 117 16.20 19.00 -1.05
CA ASP A 117 16.12 19.03 0.41
C ASP A 117 17.50 18.91 1.07
N VAL A 118 17.80 19.81 2.02
CA VAL A 118 19.05 19.79 2.78
C VAL A 118 18.79 19.40 4.23
N VAL A 119 19.46 18.34 4.70
CA VAL A 119 19.25 17.79 6.05
C VAL A 119 20.36 18.23 7.00
N TYR A 120 19.97 18.83 8.12
CA TYR A 120 20.84 19.22 9.22
C TYR A 120 20.54 18.41 10.48
N GLU A 121 21.58 17.89 11.12
CA GLU A 121 21.50 17.22 12.42
C GLU A 121 21.72 18.21 13.56
N ILE A 122 20.78 18.22 14.51
CA ILE A 122 20.82 19.04 15.73
C ILE A 122 21.05 18.12 16.92
N THR A 123 22.31 17.94 17.31
CA THR A 123 22.65 16.99 18.38
C THR A 123 22.37 17.59 19.77
N ALA A 124 21.55 16.91 20.58
CA ALA A 124 21.23 17.32 21.95
C ALA A 124 22.46 17.56 22.83
N LYS A 125 23.51 16.72 22.67
CA LYS A 125 24.79 16.83 23.39
C LYS A 125 25.43 18.22 23.29
N TYR A 126 25.33 18.87 22.14
CA TYR A 126 25.95 20.18 21.90
C TYR A 126 24.94 21.33 22.06
N ASN A 127 23.65 21.06 21.92
CA ASN A 127 22.56 22.04 21.95
C ASN A 127 21.73 21.96 23.25
N HIS A 128 22.39 21.85 24.40
CA HIS A 128 21.77 21.52 25.68
C HIS A 128 20.92 22.64 26.33
N LYS A 129 20.76 23.80 25.68
CA LYS A 129 19.96 24.95 26.17
C LYS A 129 19.22 25.62 25.01
N LYS A 130 18.05 26.20 25.30
CA LYS A 130 17.23 26.95 24.31
C LYS A 130 17.98 28.03 23.56
N ALA A 131 18.85 28.78 24.23
CA ALA A 131 19.67 29.82 23.59
C ALA A 131 20.64 29.27 22.54
N ILE A 132 21.24 28.09 22.80
CA ILE A 132 22.15 27.43 21.86
C ILE A 132 21.36 26.83 20.68
N ILE A 133 20.20 26.23 20.97
CA ILE A 133 19.26 25.74 19.94
C ILE A 133 18.83 26.90 19.03
N GLU A 134 18.51 28.06 19.60
CA GLU A 134 18.11 29.25 18.84
C GLU A 134 19.23 29.73 17.92
N ALA A 135 20.46 29.86 18.44
CA ALA A 135 21.63 30.21 17.65
C ALA A 135 21.87 29.20 16.50
N SER A 136 21.70 27.91 16.78
CA SER A 136 21.80 26.82 15.79
C SER A 136 20.78 26.95 14.67
N LEU A 137 19.51 27.12 15.02
CA LEU A 137 18.41 27.23 14.06
C LEU A 137 18.54 28.49 13.21
N LEU A 138 18.85 29.64 13.80
CA LEU A 138 19.05 30.88 13.04
C LEU A 138 20.26 30.78 12.12
N ASN A 139 21.33 30.11 12.52
CA ASN A 139 22.47 29.86 11.64
C ASN A 139 22.09 29.00 10.43
N ILE A 140 21.31 27.92 10.61
CA ILE A 140 20.80 27.13 9.49
C ILE A 140 19.93 28.00 8.58
N LEU A 141 18.93 28.67 9.15
CA LEU A 141 17.96 29.46 8.37
C LEU A 141 18.62 30.61 7.61
N SER A 142 19.68 31.21 8.16
CA SER A 142 20.46 32.28 7.50
C SER A 142 21.16 31.79 6.23
N GLN A 143 21.58 30.53 6.18
CA GLN A 143 22.21 29.96 4.98
C GLN A 143 21.22 29.77 3.83
N HIS A 144 19.92 29.76 4.14
CA HIS A 144 18.81 29.57 3.20
C HIS A 144 17.93 30.83 3.08
N SER A 145 18.44 31.97 3.54
CA SER A 145 17.80 33.28 3.43
C SER A 145 18.71 34.26 2.70
N VAL A 146 18.11 35.28 2.09
CA VAL A 146 18.84 36.42 1.52
C VAL A 146 19.48 37.28 2.62
N HIS A 147 18.94 37.21 3.84
CA HIS A 147 19.38 37.98 4.98
C HIS A 147 20.05 37.10 6.03
N ASP A 148 21.06 37.66 6.70
CA ASP A 148 21.62 37.04 7.90
C ASP A 148 20.59 37.13 9.03
N LEU A 149 19.95 36.01 9.34
CA LEU A 149 18.90 35.92 10.36
C LEU A 149 19.50 35.83 11.77
N THR A 150 20.81 35.58 11.91
CA THR A 150 21.47 35.51 13.23
C THR A 150 21.45 36.85 13.97
N VAL A 151 21.33 37.96 13.24
CA VAL A 151 21.18 39.32 13.82
C VAL A 151 19.90 39.45 14.66
N TYR A 152 18.89 38.63 14.42
CA TYR A 152 17.60 38.64 15.13
C TYR A 152 17.53 37.63 16.28
N CYS A 153 18.69 37.10 16.69
CA CYS A 153 18.79 36.24 17.86
C CYS A 153 18.38 36.98 19.15
N SER A 154 17.95 36.21 20.14
CA SER A 154 17.65 36.76 21.46
C SER A 154 18.94 37.23 22.13
N LYS A 155 18.83 38.08 23.15
CA LYS A 155 20.02 38.55 23.91
C LYS A 155 20.82 37.39 24.51
N GLU A 156 20.15 36.29 24.83
CA GLU A 156 20.77 35.08 25.36
C GLU A 156 21.45 34.29 24.24
N ALA A 157 20.75 34.05 23.12
CA ALA A 157 21.29 33.33 21.98
C ALA A 157 22.46 34.05 21.29
N GLY A 158 22.47 35.38 21.26
CA GLY A 158 23.56 36.17 20.66
C GLY A 158 24.91 36.08 21.39
N ARG A 159 24.96 35.41 22.55
CA ARG A 159 26.19 35.12 23.30
C ARG A 159 26.64 33.67 23.18
N GLU A 160 25.83 32.84 22.53
CA GLU A 160 26.05 31.41 22.43
C GLU A 160 26.48 31.02 21.01
N VAL A 161 27.15 29.88 20.88
CA VAL A 161 27.51 29.31 19.58
C VAL A 161 26.68 28.07 19.33
N GLY A 162 25.83 28.15 18.31
CA GLY A 162 25.02 27.02 17.86
C GLY A 162 25.85 25.95 17.13
N PHE A 163 25.59 24.68 17.43
CA PHE A 163 26.22 23.53 16.77
C PHE A 163 25.23 22.80 15.87
N VAL A 164 25.46 22.89 14.56
CA VAL A 164 24.65 22.24 13.53
C VAL A 164 25.57 21.57 12.53
N ARG A 165 25.15 20.40 12.05
CA ARG A 165 25.94 19.62 11.10
C ARG A 165 25.09 19.25 9.91
N ARG A 166 25.49 19.66 8.71
CA ARG A 166 24.86 19.18 7.47
C ARG A 166 25.23 17.70 7.28
N LEU A 167 24.24 16.86 7.02
CA LEU A 167 24.46 15.45 6.69
C LEU A 167 24.82 15.33 5.20
N SER A 168 25.80 14.49 4.90
CA SER A 168 26.11 14.09 3.52
C SER A 168 25.16 13.00 3.02
N ASP A 169 25.06 12.84 1.70
CA ASP A 169 24.21 11.81 1.08
C ASP A 169 24.65 10.40 1.51
N GLU A 170 25.95 10.16 1.65
CA GLU A 170 26.50 8.88 2.14
C GLU A 170 26.06 8.56 3.57
N GLU A 171 26.05 9.56 4.46
CA GLU A 171 25.61 9.39 5.84
C GLU A 171 24.10 9.21 5.95
N LEU A 172 23.33 9.94 5.14
CA LEU A 172 21.89 9.74 5.03
C LEU A 172 21.60 8.31 4.54
N MET A 173 22.32 7.83 3.54
CA MET A 173 22.21 6.45 3.04
C MET A 173 22.61 5.41 4.10
N ALA A 174 23.64 5.67 4.90
CA ALA A 174 24.05 4.78 5.98
C ALA A 174 23.02 4.72 7.12
N LYS A 175 22.33 5.84 7.39
CA LYS A 175 21.23 5.92 8.36
C LYS A 175 19.91 5.39 7.82
N ARG A 176 19.81 5.05 6.53
CA ARG A 176 18.63 4.34 6.01
C ARG A 176 18.56 2.95 6.60
N ARG A 177 17.33 2.53 6.92
CA ARG A 177 17.08 1.16 7.36
C ARG A 177 17.51 0.22 6.23
N LYS A 178 18.52 -0.62 6.49
CA LYS A 178 18.90 -1.71 5.58
C LYS A 178 17.66 -2.57 5.39
N LEU A 179 17.21 -2.71 4.15
CA LEU A 179 16.18 -3.69 3.81
C LEU A 179 16.79 -5.05 4.10
N GLU A 180 16.25 -5.78 5.07
CA GLU A 180 16.46 -7.22 5.05
C GLU A 180 15.91 -7.70 3.72
N VAL A 181 16.76 -8.28 2.88
CA VAL A 181 16.32 -8.98 1.67
C VAL A 181 15.72 -10.29 2.12
N THR A 182 14.58 -10.21 2.79
CA THR A 182 13.79 -11.36 3.19
C THR A 182 13.12 -11.91 1.95
N LYS A 183 13.47 -13.15 1.60
CA LYS A 183 12.89 -13.87 0.47
C LYS A 183 11.38 -13.93 0.69
N PHE A 184 10.60 -13.31 -0.19
CA PHE A 184 9.16 -13.59 -0.31
C PHE A 184 9.02 -15.06 -0.70
N LYS A 185 8.88 -15.93 0.31
CA LYS A 185 8.45 -17.32 0.15
C LYS A 185 7.05 -17.40 0.71
N SER A 186 6.07 -17.15 -0.13
CA SER A 186 4.71 -17.63 0.12
C SER A 186 4.04 -17.81 -1.24
N ALA A 187 3.50 -18.99 -1.48
CA ALA A 187 2.49 -19.17 -2.53
C ALA A 187 1.40 -18.10 -2.34
N ILE A 188 1.00 -17.44 -3.42
CA ILE A 188 -0.04 -16.41 -3.41
C ILE A 188 -1.33 -17.06 -2.87
N SER A 189 -1.68 -16.78 -1.61
CA SER A 189 -2.92 -17.24 -0.97
C SER A 189 -4.05 -16.23 -1.19
N LEU A 190 -4.19 -15.73 -2.41
CA LEU A 190 -5.26 -14.79 -2.78
C LEU A 190 -6.42 -15.54 -3.41
N SER A 191 -7.64 -15.08 -3.13
CA SER A 191 -8.82 -15.54 -3.84
C SER A 191 -9.02 -14.75 -5.13
N PRO A 192 -9.87 -15.22 -6.05
CA PRO A 192 -10.20 -14.44 -7.24
C PRO A 192 -10.88 -13.09 -6.97
N LEU A 193 -11.44 -12.86 -5.77
CA LEU A 193 -11.98 -11.55 -5.37
C LEU A 193 -10.89 -10.56 -4.94
N GLU A 194 -9.67 -11.03 -4.72
CA GLU A 194 -8.57 -10.27 -4.11
C GLU A 194 -7.44 -9.99 -5.12
N LEU A 195 -7.75 -9.99 -6.42
CA LEU A 195 -6.75 -9.81 -7.49
C LEU A 195 -6.48 -8.34 -7.84
N ASP A 196 -7.36 -7.43 -7.44
CA ASP A 196 -7.33 -5.99 -7.74
C ASP A 196 -7.62 -5.12 -6.50
N LEU A 197 -7.01 -5.49 -5.38
CA LEU A 197 -7.08 -4.74 -4.14
C LEU A 197 -6.26 -3.44 -4.20
N ILE A 198 -6.77 -2.42 -3.52
CA ILE A 198 -6.13 -1.13 -3.31
C ILE A 198 -5.13 -1.24 -2.18
N GLU A 199 -3.92 -0.75 -2.43
CA GLU A 199 -2.88 -0.64 -1.42
C GLU A 199 -3.21 0.50 -0.43
N PRO A 200 -3.42 0.20 0.87
CA PRO A 200 -3.85 1.21 1.86
C PRO A 200 -2.88 2.39 2.00
N LEU A 201 -1.58 2.15 1.80
CA LEU A 201 -0.56 3.21 1.91
C LEU A 201 -0.76 4.34 0.91
N ILE A 202 -1.35 4.06 -0.26
CA ILE A 202 -1.65 5.11 -1.25
C ILE A 202 -2.77 6.02 -0.73
N LEU A 203 -3.75 5.46 -0.03
CA LEU A 203 -4.89 6.22 0.54
C LEU A 203 -4.49 7.10 1.72
N GLU A 204 -3.43 6.76 2.47
CA GLU A 204 -2.96 7.61 3.57
C GLU A 204 -2.50 9.00 3.15
N ARG A 205 -1.96 9.10 1.93
CA ARG A 205 -1.43 10.34 1.37
C ARG A 205 -2.47 11.12 0.58
N ARG A 206 -3.65 10.54 0.39
CA ARG A 206 -4.76 11.12 -0.35
C ARG A 206 -5.60 11.97 0.61
N SER A 207 -6.03 13.17 0.18
CA SER A 207 -7.06 13.91 0.92
C SER A 207 -8.43 13.23 0.73
N PHE A 208 -9.35 13.53 1.64
CA PHE A 208 -10.71 13.01 1.56
C PHE A 208 -11.66 14.19 1.62
N ASP A 209 -12.10 14.61 0.43
CA ASP A 209 -12.91 15.82 0.25
C ASP A 209 -14.39 15.48 -0.03
N GLU A 210 -14.71 14.19 -0.21
CA GLU A 210 -16.09 13.70 -0.37
C GLU A 210 -16.87 13.83 0.94
N PRO A 211 -18.18 14.17 0.89
CA PRO A 211 -19.00 14.22 2.09
C PRO A 211 -19.20 12.82 2.66
N LEU A 212 -18.82 12.62 3.92
CA LEU A 212 -19.06 11.37 4.64
C LEU A 212 -20.58 11.21 4.88
N ASN A 213 -21.21 10.38 4.06
CA ASN A 213 -22.62 10.07 4.12
C ASN A 213 -22.82 8.63 4.62
N TRP A 214 -23.73 8.44 5.57
CA TRP A 214 -24.07 7.13 6.11
C TRP A 214 -24.93 6.30 5.15
N HIS A 215 -25.62 6.94 4.20
CA HIS A 215 -26.55 6.29 3.28
C HIS A 215 -27.59 5.43 4.03
N GLN A 216 -27.58 4.11 3.82
CA GLN A 216 -28.49 3.17 4.50
C GLN A 216 -27.80 2.46 5.68
N LEU A 217 -26.55 2.80 5.97
CA LEU A 217 -25.77 2.20 7.03
C LEU A 217 -26.28 2.63 8.40
N GLN A 218 -26.43 1.67 9.31
CA GLN A 218 -26.88 1.95 10.67
C GLN A 218 -25.74 2.57 11.48
N ARG A 219 -26.02 3.69 12.16
CA ARG A 219 -25.13 4.23 13.17
C ARG A 219 -25.27 3.42 14.46
N ILE A 220 -24.21 2.71 14.81
CA ILE A 220 -24.17 1.81 15.97
C ILE A 220 -23.43 2.53 17.10
N ASP A 221 -24.06 2.53 18.28
CA ASP A 221 -23.44 2.91 19.55
C ASP A 221 -23.13 1.65 20.36
N GLU A 222 -22.54 1.81 21.54
CA GLU A 222 -22.21 0.70 22.46
C GLU A 222 -23.41 -0.21 22.76
N SER A 223 -24.55 0.36 23.16
CA SER A 223 -25.74 -0.40 23.54
C SER A 223 -26.32 -1.19 22.36
N ARG A 224 -26.37 -0.56 21.18
CA ARG A 224 -26.89 -1.18 19.97
C ARG A 224 -25.93 -2.22 19.41
N LEU A 225 -24.62 -2.09 19.67
CA LEU A 225 -23.65 -3.11 19.29
C LEU A 225 -23.90 -4.37 20.11
N ASP A 226 -23.97 -4.26 21.44
CA ASP A 226 -24.20 -5.42 22.31
C ASP A 226 -25.52 -6.13 21.97
N ASP A 227 -26.59 -5.37 21.74
CA ASP A 227 -27.87 -5.94 21.28
C ASP A 227 -27.74 -6.66 19.94
N ALA A 228 -27.00 -6.08 18.99
CA ALA A 228 -26.79 -6.67 17.66
C ALA A 228 -25.88 -7.90 17.68
N LEU A 229 -24.94 -7.98 18.64
CA LEU A 229 -24.05 -9.12 18.84
C LEU A 229 -24.73 -10.28 19.56
N ASN A 230 -25.73 -9.99 20.40
CA ASN A 230 -26.55 -10.98 21.10
C ASN A 230 -27.64 -11.61 20.21
N ASN A 231 -27.84 -11.09 18.99
CA ASN A 231 -28.77 -11.66 18.02
C ASN A 231 -28.17 -12.91 17.34
N ASP A 232 -29.04 -13.86 16.96
CA ASP A 232 -28.67 -15.08 16.25
C ASP A 232 -28.28 -14.83 14.77
N GLY A 233 -28.60 -13.65 14.24
CA GLY A 233 -28.31 -13.25 12.87
C GLY A 233 -26.89 -12.72 12.65
N LEU A 234 -26.44 -12.72 11.40
CA LEU A 234 -25.17 -12.07 11.03
C LEU A 234 -25.30 -10.55 11.12
N THR A 235 -24.33 -9.93 11.80
CA THR A 235 -24.24 -8.48 11.98
C THR A 235 -22.90 -7.99 11.44
N PHE A 236 -22.92 -7.02 10.52
CA PHE A 236 -21.72 -6.46 9.88
C PHE A 236 -21.41 -5.08 10.44
N ILE A 237 -20.23 -4.91 11.03
CA ILE A 237 -19.82 -3.69 11.72
C ILE A 237 -18.45 -3.23 11.21
N LEU A 238 -18.38 -1.99 10.76
CA LEU A 238 -17.13 -1.27 10.56
C LEU A 238 -16.85 -0.38 11.78
N PHE A 239 -15.72 -0.58 12.44
CA PHE A 239 -15.20 0.39 13.40
C PHE A 239 -14.35 1.40 12.62
N TRP A 240 -14.65 2.70 12.75
CA TRP A 240 -13.95 3.71 11.94
C TRP A 240 -13.62 4.96 12.75
N ASN A 241 -12.55 5.64 12.34
CA ASN A 241 -12.05 6.85 12.99
C ASN A 241 -11.78 7.94 11.95
N ILE A 242 -12.32 9.13 12.20
CA ILE A 242 -12.18 10.30 11.31
C ILE A 242 -10.74 10.80 11.23
N ASP A 243 -9.89 10.53 12.20
CA ASP A 243 -8.48 10.94 12.17
C ASP A 243 -7.61 10.01 11.31
N ASN A 244 -8.14 8.86 10.88
CA ASN A 244 -7.45 7.90 10.04
C ASN A 244 -7.95 8.01 8.58
N MET A 245 -7.05 8.37 7.66
CA MET A 245 -7.40 8.57 6.24
C MET A 245 -7.86 7.29 5.55
N ILE A 246 -7.24 6.14 5.84
CA ILE A 246 -7.68 4.86 5.28
C ILE A 246 -9.09 4.53 5.78
N SER A 247 -9.32 4.76 7.07
CA SER A 247 -10.62 4.53 7.72
C SER A 247 -11.75 5.35 7.08
N LYS A 248 -11.49 6.63 6.74
CA LYS A 248 -12.46 7.46 5.99
C LYS A 248 -12.84 6.85 4.64
N HIS A 249 -11.84 6.40 3.86
CA HIS A 249 -12.08 5.77 2.56
C HIS A 249 -12.85 4.45 2.72
N ALA A 250 -12.50 3.63 3.72
CA ALA A 250 -13.20 2.39 4.03
C ALA A 250 -14.66 2.65 4.42
N PHE A 251 -14.90 3.65 5.29
CA PHE A 251 -16.26 4.07 5.67
C PHE A 251 -17.07 4.52 4.46
N TYR A 252 -16.50 5.33 3.58
CA TYR A 252 -17.17 5.75 2.35
C TYR A 252 -17.57 4.57 1.47
N LEU A 253 -16.64 3.63 1.20
CA LEU A 253 -16.93 2.45 0.40
C LEU A 253 -17.99 1.55 1.04
N TRP A 254 -17.94 1.39 2.36
CA TRP A 254 -18.90 0.58 3.10
C TRP A 254 -20.29 1.23 3.14
N ALA A 255 -20.36 2.54 3.31
CA ALA A 255 -21.60 3.30 3.21
C ALA A 255 -22.18 3.26 1.79
N GLU A 256 -21.37 3.35 0.75
CA GLU A 256 -21.81 3.14 -0.64
C GLU A 256 -22.36 1.73 -0.87
N ALA A 257 -21.68 0.70 -0.36
CA ALA A 257 -22.13 -0.69 -0.41
C ALA A 257 -23.48 -0.89 0.30
N SER A 258 -23.73 -0.16 1.40
CA SER A 258 -24.97 -0.25 2.18
C SER A 258 -26.23 0.00 1.35
N LYS A 259 -26.16 0.87 0.33
CA LYS A 259 -27.30 1.17 -0.58
C LYS A 259 -27.86 -0.09 -1.23
N SER A 260 -26.98 -1.02 -1.60
CA SER A 260 -27.36 -2.29 -2.22
C SER A 260 -27.64 -3.36 -1.17
N LEU A 261 -26.76 -3.48 -0.16
CA LEU A 261 -26.82 -4.55 0.83
C LEU A 261 -28.08 -4.49 1.69
N VAL A 262 -28.44 -3.32 2.22
CA VAL A 262 -29.63 -3.16 3.08
C VAL A 262 -30.92 -3.41 2.28
N SER A 263 -30.95 -2.98 1.01
CA SER A 263 -32.09 -3.23 0.12
C SER A 263 -32.25 -4.72 -0.23
N ARG A 264 -31.15 -5.46 -0.39
CA ARG A 264 -31.16 -6.91 -0.69
C ARG A 264 -31.42 -7.78 0.55
N HIS A 265 -30.99 -7.32 1.72
CA HIS A 265 -31.03 -8.07 2.98
C HIS A 265 -31.56 -7.19 4.12
N PRO A 266 -32.86 -6.84 4.13
CA PRO A 266 -33.43 -5.86 5.07
C PRO A 266 -33.44 -6.32 6.53
N THR A 267 -33.27 -7.62 6.79
CA THR A 267 -33.21 -8.19 8.14
C THR A 267 -31.80 -8.29 8.70
N VAL A 268 -30.78 -8.03 7.88
CA VAL A 268 -29.36 -8.10 8.26
C VAL A 268 -28.91 -6.71 8.70
N ILE A 269 -28.14 -6.65 9.78
CA ILE A 269 -27.61 -5.39 10.28
C ILE A 269 -26.30 -5.08 9.55
N PHE A 270 -26.30 -3.98 8.80
CA PHE A 270 -25.10 -3.36 8.26
C PHE A 270 -24.90 -2.04 8.97
N GLY A 271 -23.83 -1.93 9.76
CA GLY A 271 -23.58 -0.78 10.60
C GLY A 271 -22.13 -0.30 10.58
N ALA A 272 -21.93 0.87 11.17
CA ALA A 272 -20.61 1.38 11.54
C ALA A 272 -20.66 2.10 12.89
N LEU A 273 -19.54 2.02 13.61
CA LEU A 273 -19.33 2.67 14.90
C LEU A 273 -18.18 3.68 14.78
N SER A 274 -18.49 4.93 15.13
CA SER A 274 -17.57 6.07 15.10
C SER A 274 -16.66 6.07 16.33
N CYS A 275 -15.46 5.51 16.24
CA CYS A 275 -14.55 5.41 17.38
C CYS A 275 -14.06 6.75 17.94
N HIS A 276 -14.08 7.81 17.13
CA HIS A 276 -13.78 9.16 17.61
C HIS A 276 -14.85 9.74 18.55
N GLU A 277 -16.05 9.13 18.59
CA GLU A 277 -17.13 9.48 19.51
C GLU A 277 -17.16 8.55 20.74
N PHE A 278 -16.57 7.36 20.64
CA PHE A 278 -16.58 6.29 21.64
C PHE A 278 -15.18 5.68 21.84
N ASP A 279 -14.18 6.53 22.09
CA ASP A 279 -12.76 6.15 22.08
C ASP A 279 -12.42 5.05 23.11
N GLU A 280 -12.88 5.19 24.35
CA GLU A 280 -12.68 4.18 25.41
C GLU A 280 -13.24 2.81 25.01
N PHE A 281 -14.46 2.77 24.49
CA PHE A 281 -15.10 1.52 24.04
C PHE A 281 -14.39 0.87 22.85
N CYS A 282 -13.92 1.67 21.89
CA CYS A 282 -13.17 1.14 20.76
C CYS A 282 -11.80 0.61 21.17
N ASN A 283 -11.11 1.23 22.12
CA ASN A 283 -9.80 0.78 22.58
C ASN A 283 -9.85 -0.61 23.21
N ASP A 284 -10.98 -1.03 23.77
CA ASP A 284 -11.17 -2.38 24.32
C ASP A 284 -11.44 -3.45 23.24
N ARG A 285 -11.92 -3.06 22.06
CA ARG A 285 -12.30 -3.99 20.97
C ARG A 285 -11.36 -3.97 19.77
N ILE A 286 -10.57 -2.90 19.62
CA ILE A 286 -9.61 -2.71 18.53
C ILE A 286 -8.22 -2.97 19.08
N ALA A 287 -7.60 -4.04 18.60
CA ALA A 287 -6.24 -4.41 19.00
C ALA A 287 -5.19 -3.75 18.09
N ARG A 288 -5.55 -3.47 16.83
CA ARG A 288 -4.60 -3.04 15.80
C ARG A 288 -5.10 -1.79 15.05
N PRO A 289 -4.20 -0.90 14.61
CA PRO A 289 -4.57 0.24 13.76
C PRO A 289 -5.31 -0.14 12.47
N THR A 290 -5.12 -1.37 11.98
CA THR A 290 -5.83 -1.90 10.81
C THR A 290 -7.31 -2.18 11.07
N ASP A 291 -7.70 -2.35 12.32
CA ASP A 291 -9.09 -2.67 12.67
C ASP A 291 -10.02 -1.47 12.43
N TYR A 292 -9.47 -0.23 12.43
CA TYR A 292 -10.21 0.99 12.06
C TYR A 292 -10.65 1.05 10.59
N HIS A 293 -10.21 0.11 9.74
CA HIS A 293 -10.72 -0.01 8.37
C HIS A 293 -11.15 -1.44 8.06
N THR A 294 -11.38 -2.27 9.09
CA THR A 294 -11.80 -3.64 8.95
C THR A 294 -13.31 -3.74 9.16
N VAL A 295 -14.00 -4.39 8.23
CA VAL A 295 -15.40 -4.77 8.39
C VAL A 295 -15.45 -6.15 9.04
N PHE A 296 -16.12 -6.25 10.17
CA PHE A 296 -16.32 -7.50 10.91
C PHE A 296 -17.75 -7.98 10.70
N ALA A 297 -17.92 -9.29 10.47
CA ALA A 297 -19.17 -10.00 10.51
C ALA A 297 -19.22 -10.83 11.78
N TYR A 298 -20.21 -10.59 12.63
CA TYR A 298 -20.42 -11.27 13.91
C TYR A 298 -21.62 -12.20 13.86
N THR A 299 -21.55 -13.29 14.63
CA THR A 299 -22.68 -14.15 14.97
C THR A 299 -22.55 -14.56 16.43
N LYS A 300 -23.57 -14.33 17.27
CA LYS A 300 -23.55 -14.70 18.71
C LYS A 300 -22.28 -14.26 19.44
N ASN A 301 -21.88 -13.00 19.25
CA ASN A 301 -20.66 -12.40 19.81
C ASN A 301 -19.32 -12.99 19.30
N ASP A 302 -19.34 -13.96 18.40
CA ASP A 302 -18.14 -14.50 17.75
C ASP A 302 -17.92 -13.84 16.38
N ILE A 303 -16.66 -13.62 16.02
CA ILE A 303 -16.30 -13.12 14.69
C ILE A 303 -16.47 -14.26 13.68
N PHE A 304 -17.54 -14.17 12.89
CA PHE A 304 -17.82 -15.10 11.80
C PHE A 304 -16.89 -14.87 10.61
N GLY A 305 -16.58 -13.61 10.30
CA GLY A 305 -15.67 -13.23 9.22
C GLY A 305 -15.18 -11.80 9.36
N LYS A 306 -14.05 -11.46 8.75
CA LYS A 306 -13.56 -10.08 8.68
C LYS A 306 -12.87 -9.82 7.36
N THR A 307 -12.94 -8.58 6.87
CA THR A 307 -12.09 -8.13 5.77
C THR A 307 -11.49 -6.77 6.07
N LYS A 308 -10.16 -6.69 5.93
CA LYS A 308 -9.37 -5.46 5.99
C LYS A 308 -8.99 -4.94 4.61
N GLU A 309 -9.33 -5.70 3.58
CA GLU A 309 -8.93 -5.40 2.21
C GLU A 309 -9.81 -4.29 1.64
N LEU A 310 -9.21 -3.44 0.80
CA LEU A 310 -9.87 -2.28 0.21
C LEU A 310 -9.95 -2.44 -1.31
N ARG A 311 -11.09 -2.10 -1.89
CA ARG A 311 -11.28 -2.03 -3.34
C ARG A 311 -12.37 -1.01 -3.66
N ASP A 312 -13.54 -1.46 -4.09
CA ASP A 312 -14.70 -0.65 -4.44
C ASP A 312 -15.92 -1.11 -3.62
N ALA A 313 -17.04 -0.39 -3.72
CA ALA A 313 -18.27 -0.80 -3.03
C ALA A 313 -18.75 -2.20 -3.47
N LYS A 314 -18.47 -2.60 -4.72
CA LYS A 314 -18.87 -3.91 -5.25
C LYS A 314 -18.15 -5.05 -4.54
N TYR A 315 -16.87 -4.89 -4.21
CA TYR A 315 -16.13 -5.85 -3.40
C TYR A 315 -16.83 -6.14 -2.06
N TYR A 316 -17.22 -5.10 -1.32
CA TYR A 316 -17.91 -5.25 -0.04
C TYR A 316 -19.29 -5.91 -0.21
N ILE A 317 -20.01 -5.56 -1.27
CA ILE A 317 -21.28 -6.21 -1.61
C ILE A 317 -21.06 -7.70 -1.84
N GLU A 318 -20.10 -8.08 -2.69
CA GLU A 318 -19.83 -9.48 -3.01
C GLU A 318 -19.33 -10.28 -1.80
N TRP A 319 -18.45 -9.70 -0.98
CA TRP A 319 -17.94 -10.33 0.24
C TRP A 319 -19.07 -10.60 1.25
N ALA A 320 -19.91 -9.60 1.53
CA ALA A 320 -21.03 -9.75 2.46
C ALA A 320 -22.08 -10.75 1.91
N GLN A 321 -22.37 -10.70 0.61
CA GLN A 321 -23.25 -11.69 -0.04
C GLN A 321 -22.71 -13.12 0.11
N LEU A 322 -21.42 -13.35 -0.12
CA LEU A 322 -20.81 -14.67 0.06
C LEU A 322 -20.92 -15.18 1.50
N LEU A 323 -20.87 -14.31 2.51
CA LEU A 323 -21.03 -14.69 3.91
C LEU A 323 -22.49 -14.95 4.30
N LEU A 324 -23.45 -14.25 3.69
CA LEU A 324 -24.88 -14.42 3.96
C LEU A 324 -25.49 -15.65 3.30
N LEU A 325 -24.95 -16.08 2.16
CA LEU A 325 -25.48 -17.22 1.41
C LEU A 325 -25.06 -18.56 2.00
N SER A 326 -25.70 -19.63 1.53
CA SER A 326 -25.24 -21.00 1.78
C SER A 326 -23.79 -21.17 1.28
N PRO A 327 -22.93 -21.95 1.96
CA PRO A 327 -21.54 -22.16 1.55
C PRO A 327 -21.37 -22.62 0.11
N ALA A 328 -22.33 -23.41 -0.37
CA ALA A 328 -22.44 -23.79 -1.76
C ALA A 328 -23.89 -23.66 -2.24
N HIS A 329 -24.03 -23.25 -3.50
CA HIS A 329 -25.31 -23.10 -4.19
C HIS A 329 -25.78 -24.45 -4.77
N GLU A 330 -26.99 -24.86 -4.45
CA GLU A 330 -27.57 -26.09 -4.98
C GLU A 330 -28.05 -25.90 -6.43
N ILE A 331 -27.53 -26.71 -7.35
CA ILE A 331 -27.93 -26.73 -8.76
C ILE A 331 -29.14 -27.64 -8.90
N ARG A 332 -30.25 -27.10 -9.37
CA ARG A 332 -31.55 -27.79 -9.46
C ARG A 332 -31.94 -28.18 -10.89
N SER A 333 -31.25 -27.64 -11.90
CA SER A 333 -31.54 -27.94 -13.31
C SER A 333 -30.30 -27.99 -14.20
N ASP A 334 -30.42 -28.66 -15.34
CA ASP A 334 -29.36 -28.70 -16.35
C ASP A 334 -29.10 -27.31 -16.98
N ASP A 335 -30.14 -26.47 -17.10
CA ASP A 335 -29.98 -25.12 -17.63
C ASP A 335 -29.24 -24.22 -16.66
N GLU A 336 -29.51 -24.34 -15.36
CA GLU A 336 -28.74 -23.69 -14.31
C GLU A 336 -27.27 -24.15 -14.32
N LEU A 337 -27.03 -25.46 -14.47
CA LEU A 337 -25.67 -25.99 -14.63
C LEU A 337 -24.95 -25.36 -15.84
N LYS A 338 -25.63 -25.14 -16.96
CA LYS A 338 -25.06 -24.46 -18.13
C LYS A 338 -24.74 -23.00 -17.83
N GLN A 339 -25.60 -22.27 -17.11
CA GLN A 339 -25.34 -20.88 -16.70
C GLN A 339 -24.14 -20.78 -15.77
N ILE A 340 -24.06 -21.66 -14.76
CA ILE A 340 -22.94 -21.72 -13.81
C ILE A 340 -21.64 -22.07 -14.54
N LYS A 341 -21.68 -23.01 -15.50
CA LYS A 341 -20.52 -23.31 -16.37
C LYS A 341 -20.10 -22.13 -17.26
N ALA A 342 -21.02 -21.22 -17.57
CA ALA A 342 -20.74 -19.95 -18.24
C ALA A 342 -20.30 -18.84 -17.26
N GLY A 343 -20.13 -19.15 -15.97
CA GLY A 343 -19.70 -18.22 -14.92
C GLY A 343 -20.82 -17.32 -14.40
N LYS A 344 -22.08 -17.59 -14.73
CA LYS A 344 -23.23 -16.78 -14.30
C LYS A 344 -23.89 -17.43 -13.08
N MET A 345 -24.08 -16.65 -12.03
CA MET A 345 -24.81 -17.05 -10.81
C MET A 345 -25.87 -16.00 -10.54
N GLU A 346 -27.10 -16.42 -10.25
CA GLU A 346 -28.27 -15.53 -10.16
C GLU A 346 -28.11 -14.38 -9.16
N LEU A 347 -27.42 -14.63 -8.05
CA LEU A 347 -27.24 -13.67 -6.96
C LEU A 347 -26.03 -12.73 -7.13
N PHE A 348 -25.25 -12.92 -8.20
CA PHE A 348 -24.02 -12.17 -8.46
C PHE A 348 -24.04 -11.49 -9.82
N GLU A 349 -23.59 -10.24 -9.86
CA GLU A 349 -23.55 -9.47 -11.10
C GLU A 349 -22.28 -9.76 -11.92
N GLY A 350 -22.46 -10.22 -13.16
CA GLY A 350 -21.37 -10.47 -14.10
C GLY A 350 -20.73 -11.84 -13.96
N ILE A 351 -19.78 -12.13 -14.87
CA ILE A 351 -19.16 -13.45 -15.00
C ILE A 351 -18.14 -13.65 -13.87
N ARG A 352 -18.37 -14.67 -13.04
CA ARG A 352 -17.48 -15.08 -11.96
C ARG A 352 -16.17 -15.64 -12.54
N PRO A 353 -15.01 -15.26 -11.97
CA PRO A 353 -13.71 -15.68 -12.47
C PRO A 353 -13.51 -17.20 -12.33
N ALA A 354 -13.93 -17.77 -11.21
CA ALA A 354 -13.92 -19.20 -10.97
C ALA A 354 -15.09 -19.65 -10.08
N ILE A 355 -15.62 -20.84 -10.36
CA ILE A 355 -16.64 -21.50 -9.53
C ILE A 355 -16.26 -22.98 -9.39
N THR A 356 -16.22 -23.49 -8.15
CA THR A 356 -15.97 -24.91 -7.89
C THR A 356 -17.29 -25.66 -7.74
N ILE A 357 -17.46 -26.74 -8.51
CA ILE A 357 -18.68 -27.53 -8.59
C ILE A 357 -18.41 -28.93 -8.04
N GLY A 358 -19.20 -29.37 -7.06
CA GLY A 358 -19.26 -30.74 -6.60
C GLY A 358 -20.48 -31.47 -7.19
N ILE A 359 -20.29 -32.68 -7.72
CA ILE A 359 -21.38 -33.57 -8.12
C ILE A 359 -21.31 -34.79 -7.23
N PHE A 360 -22.40 -35.09 -6.53
CA PHE A 360 -22.50 -36.18 -5.56
C PHE A 360 -23.75 -37.03 -5.83
N ASP A 361 -23.72 -38.29 -5.42
CA ASP A 361 -24.84 -39.22 -5.55
C ASP A 361 -25.91 -39.01 -4.47
N ASP A 362 -25.47 -38.72 -3.24
CA ASP A 362 -26.29 -38.40 -2.07
C ASP A 362 -25.75 -37.14 -1.37
N ARG A 363 -26.68 -36.31 -0.88
CA ARG A 363 -26.40 -35.13 -0.06
C ARG A 363 -25.74 -35.49 1.28
N ASN A 364 -26.08 -36.65 1.83
CA ASN A 364 -25.55 -37.14 3.11
C ASN A 364 -24.34 -38.07 2.92
N SER A 365 -23.76 -38.11 1.71
CA SER A 365 -22.49 -38.82 1.51
C SER A 365 -21.37 -38.10 2.26
N ASN A 366 -20.40 -38.88 2.77
CA ASN A 366 -19.23 -38.34 3.46
C ASN A 366 -18.48 -37.31 2.59
N GLU A 367 -18.41 -37.53 1.29
CA GLU A 367 -17.75 -36.61 0.36
C GLU A 367 -18.53 -35.30 0.14
N ALA A 368 -19.87 -35.35 0.13
CA ALA A 368 -20.70 -34.15 0.08
C ALA A 368 -20.57 -33.34 1.37
N GLU A 369 -20.55 -34.00 2.54
CA GLU A 369 -20.33 -33.35 3.83
C GLU A 369 -18.95 -32.67 3.90
N ILE A 370 -17.89 -33.37 3.50
CA ILE A 370 -16.52 -32.81 3.44
C ILE A 370 -16.46 -31.62 2.48
N PHE A 371 -17.12 -31.70 1.32
CA PHE A 371 -17.18 -30.58 0.38
C PHE A 371 -17.90 -29.36 0.98
N MET A 372 -19.04 -29.57 1.65
CA MET A 372 -19.78 -28.48 2.31
C MET A 372 -18.99 -27.86 3.45
N GLN A 373 -18.29 -28.68 4.25
CA GLN A 373 -17.42 -28.19 5.32
C GLN A 373 -16.24 -27.38 4.77
N MET A 374 -15.63 -27.84 3.67
CA MET A 374 -14.57 -27.08 2.99
C MET A 374 -15.10 -25.76 2.41
N ALA A 375 -16.29 -25.77 1.80
CA ALA A 375 -16.94 -24.57 1.28
C ALA A 375 -17.23 -23.55 2.39
N GLU A 376 -17.66 -24.01 3.58
CA GLU A 376 -17.86 -23.14 4.74
C GLU A 376 -16.54 -22.52 5.20
N ASN A 377 -15.44 -23.29 5.24
CA ASN A 377 -14.12 -22.79 5.62
C ASN A 377 -13.56 -21.74 4.66
N LEU A 378 -14.02 -21.73 3.41
CA LEU A 378 -13.58 -20.82 2.35
C LEU A 378 -14.64 -19.76 2.00
N LYS A 379 -15.68 -19.66 2.83
CA LYS A 379 -16.77 -18.71 2.66
C LYS A 379 -16.28 -17.27 2.70
N GLY A 380 -16.94 -16.40 1.95
CA GLY A 380 -16.52 -15.00 1.78
C GLY A 380 -15.41 -14.79 0.74
N ARG A 381 -14.77 -15.87 0.24
CA ARG A 381 -13.61 -15.77 -0.67
C ARG A 381 -13.75 -16.56 -1.97
N TYR A 382 -14.56 -17.62 -2.00
CA TYR A 382 -14.69 -18.49 -3.18
C TYR A 382 -16.17 -18.77 -3.47
N HIS A 383 -16.46 -19.10 -4.74
CA HIS A 383 -17.81 -19.46 -5.18
C HIS A 383 -17.91 -20.98 -5.33
N PHE A 384 -18.88 -21.58 -4.65
CA PHE A 384 -19.14 -23.01 -4.70
C PHE A 384 -20.55 -23.30 -5.17
N ALA A 385 -20.71 -24.40 -5.91
CA ALA A 385 -22.00 -24.96 -6.26
C ALA A 385 -21.95 -26.48 -6.15
N TYR A 386 -23.11 -27.11 -5.97
CA TYR A 386 -23.19 -28.58 -5.94
C TYR A 386 -24.45 -29.11 -6.62
N LEU A 387 -24.36 -30.32 -7.17
CA LEU A 387 -25.46 -31.02 -7.82
C LEU A 387 -25.57 -32.44 -7.25
N ILE A 388 -26.77 -32.82 -6.82
CA ILE A 388 -27.07 -34.21 -6.44
C ILE A 388 -27.61 -34.95 -7.66
N LYS A 389 -26.90 -35.98 -8.10
CA LYS A 389 -27.25 -36.79 -9.27
C LYS A 389 -27.06 -38.27 -8.95
N GLN A 390 -28.17 -38.97 -8.76
CA GLN A 390 -28.18 -40.39 -8.46
C GLN A 390 -27.39 -41.20 -9.49
N SER A 391 -26.61 -42.17 -9.02
CA SER A 391 -25.78 -43.07 -9.85
C SER A 391 -24.71 -42.36 -10.70
N HIS A 392 -24.35 -41.11 -10.39
CA HIS A 392 -23.21 -40.44 -11.01
C HIS A 392 -21.95 -40.57 -10.13
N PRO A 393 -20.77 -40.73 -10.73
CA PRO A 393 -19.54 -40.75 -9.96
C PRO A 393 -19.32 -39.40 -9.28
N LYS A 394 -18.94 -39.44 -8.00
CA LYS A 394 -18.51 -38.25 -7.27
C LYS A 394 -17.41 -37.53 -8.03
N THR A 395 -17.63 -36.26 -8.30
CA THR A 395 -16.70 -35.45 -9.09
C THR A 395 -16.65 -34.04 -8.51
N VAL A 396 -15.45 -33.51 -8.28
CA VAL A 396 -15.26 -32.09 -7.97
C VAL A 396 -14.43 -31.48 -9.07
N TYR A 397 -14.82 -30.32 -9.56
CA TYR A 397 -14.05 -29.59 -10.57
C TYR A 397 -14.26 -28.09 -10.45
N THR A 398 -13.27 -27.32 -10.89
CA THR A 398 -13.37 -25.85 -10.95
C THR A 398 -13.56 -25.41 -12.39
N ILE A 399 -14.53 -24.53 -12.60
CA ILE A 399 -14.78 -23.87 -13.87
C ILE A 399 -14.19 -22.46 -13.84
N ARG A 400 -13.41 -22.12 -14.87
CA ARG A 400 -12.91 -20.76 -15.14
C ARG A 400 -13.51 -20.27 -16.43
N ALA A 401 -14.63 -19.57 -16.34
CA ALA A 401 -15.50 -19.30 -17.49
C ALA A 401 -14.84 -18.43 -18.57
N ARG A 402 -13.87 -17.60 -18.18
CA ARG A 402 -13.15 -16.67 -19.05
C ARG A 402 -11.95 -17.30 -19.77
N GLU A 403 -11.53 -18.50 -19.38
CA GLU A 403 -10.33 -19.14 -19.94
C GLU A 403 -10.64 -20.09 -21.11
N GLN A 404 -9.65 -20.34 -21.96
CA GLN A 404 -9.77 -21.37 -23.00
C GLN A 404 -9.92 -22.77 -22.39
N ARG A 405 -9.07 -23.11 -21.40
CA ARG A 405 -9.25 -24.32 -20.59
C ARG A 405 -10.20 -24.05 -19.44
N LYS A 406 -11.49 -24.24 -19.71
CA LYS A 406 -12.55 -23.90 -18.76
C LYS A 406 -12.65 -24.79 -17.55
N ARG A 407 -12.16 -26.04 -17.59
CA ARG A 407 -12.40 -27.05 -16.54
C ARG A 407 -11.10 -27.66 -16.03
N ILE A 408 -11.00 -27.74 -14.71
CA ILE A 408 -9.93 -28.43 -14.00
C ILE A 408 -10.58 -29.40 -13.02
N ASP A 409 -10.28 -30.69 -13.19
CA ASP A 409 -10.86 -31.76 -12.37
C ASP A 409 -9.99 -32.05 -11.15
N PHE A 410 -10.64 -32.34 -10.03
CA PHE A 410 -10.00 -32.84 -8.83
C PHE A 410 -9.68 -34.33 -8.98
N THR A 411 -8.44 -34.71 -8.69
CA THR A 411 -7.94 -36.09 -8.78
C THR A 411 -7.38 -36.62 -7.46
N GLY A 412 -7.53 -35.86 -6.37
CA GLY A 412 -6.99 -36.21 -5.05
C GLY A 412 -7.96 -37.01 -4.18
N THR A 413 -7.61 -37.17 -2.91
CA THR A 413 -8.46 -37.78 -1.88
C THR A 413 -9.48 -36.77 -1.36
N TYR A 414 -10.71 -37.23 -1.10
CA TYR A 414 -11.78 -36.40 -0.53
C TYR A 414 -11.52 -36.14 0.97
N GLU A 415 -10.56 -35.26 1.23
CA GLU A 415 -10.21 -34.73 2.54
C GLU A 415 -10.26 -33.21 2.47
N ILE A 416 -10.56 -32.56 3.60
CA ILE A 416 -10.65 -31.09 3.68
C ILE A 416 -9.38 -30.45 3.14
N GLN A 417 -8.21 -30.93 3.54
CA GLN A 417 -6.92 -30.40 3.09
C GLN A 417 -6.74 -30.52 1.57
N GLY A 418 -6.97 -31.72 1.03
CA GLY A 418 -6.80 -31.98 -0.40
C GLY A 418 -7.73 -31.13 -1.27
N LEU A 419 -8.98 -30.96 -0.85
CA LEU A 419 -9.95 -30.10 -1.54
C LEU A 419 -9.61 -28.62 -1.41
N THR A 420 -9.22 -28.14 -0.23
CA THR A 420 -8.78 -26.76 -0.02
C THR A 420 -7.61 -26.43 -0.93
N ASP A 421 -6.58 -27.27 -0.93
CA ASP A 421 -5.39 -27.08 -1.75
C ASP A 421 -5.70 -27.10 -3.25
N PHE A 422 -6.63 -27.97 -3.65
CA PHE A 422 -7.17 -27.96 -5.00
C PHE A 422 -7.85 -26.63 -5.31
N VAL A 423 -8.83 -26.19 -4.51
CA VAL A 423 -9.62 -24.97 -4.74
C VAL A 423 -8.73 -23.73 -4.81
N ILE A 424 -7.78 -23.56 -3.89
CA ILE A 424 -6.88 -22.41 -3.90
C ILE A 424 -6.10 -22.35 -5.22
N ARG A 425 -5.57 -23.50 -5.69
CA ARG A 425 -4.80 -23.56 -6.95
C ARG A 425 -5.68 -23.48 -8.19
N SER A 426 -6.84 -24.13 -8.16
CA SER A 426 -7.73 -24.27 -9.31
C SER A 426 -8.63 -23.07 -9.49
N SER A 427 -8.88 -22.25 -8.48
CA SER A 427 -9.71 -21.04 -8.59
C SER A 427 -8.94 -19.82 -9.05
N LEU A 428 -7.63 -19.75 -8.78
CA LEU A 428 -6.80 -18.69 -9.36
C LEU A 428 -6.83 -18.80 -10.88
N PRO A 429 -7.03 -17.70 -11.62
CA PRO A 429 -6.87 -17.70 -13.06
C PRO A 429 -5.53 -18.35 -13.42
N SER A 430 -5.49 -19.15 -14.49
CA SER A 430 -4.19 -19.62 -14.97
C SER A 430 -3.36 -18.37 -15.21
N VAL A 431 -2.08 -18.43 -14.87
CA VAL A 431 -1.15 -17.29 -14.97
C VAL A 431 -1.02 -16.78 -16.44
N ALA A 432 -1.80 -17.35 -17.37
CA ALA A 432 -2.28 -16.74 -18.58
C ALA A 432 -3.07 -15.43 -18.32
N SER A 433 -2.32 -14.32 -18.37
CA SER A 433 -2.80 -12.93 -18.46
C SER A 433 -3.82 -12.48 -17.41
N ILE A 434 -3.32 -11.99 -16.28
CA ILE A 434 -4.14 -11.18 -15.37
C ILE A 434 -4.40 -9.84 -16.06
N ASP A 435 -5.67 -9.51 -16.31
CA ASP A 435 -6.06 -8.17 -16.75
C ASP A 435 -5.92 -7.20 -15.57
N ILE A 436 -4.96 -6.29 -15.68
CA ILE A 436 -4.66 -5.30 -14.63
C ILE A 436 -5.22 -3.91 -14.97
N SER A 437 -6.00 -3.79 -16.05
CA SER A 437 -6.49 -2.50 -16.56
C SER A 437 -7.35 -1.73 -15.56
N ASN A 438 -7.99 -2.44 -14.63
CA ASN A 438 -8.85 -1.87 -13.59
C ASN A 438 -8.18 -1.85 -12.20
N GLY A 439 -6.88 -2.11 -12.11
CA GLY A 439 -6.18 -2.31 -10.85
C GLY A 439 -5.58 -3.71 -10.71
N PHE A 440 -4.73 -3.87 -9.71
CA PHE A 440 -4.13 -5.15 -9.35
C PHE A 440 -3.68 -5.13 -7.89
N THR A 441 -3.56 -6.31 -7.29
CA THR A 441 -3.00 -6.49 -5.94
C THR A 441 -1.47 -6.50 -5.99
N SER A 442 -0.82 -5.55 -5.31
CA SER A 442 0.64 -5.32 -5.36
C SER A 442 1.46 -6.58 -5.13
N ASN A 443 1.05 -7.40 -4.15
CA ASN A 443 1.71 -8.65 -3.79
C ASN A 443 1.83 -9.64 -4.96
N ILE A 444 0.97 -9.55 -5.98
CA ILE A 444 1.00 -10.44 -7.15
C ILE A 444 2.08 -10.00 -8.14
N LEU A 445 2.34 -8.70 -8.29
CA LEU A 445 3.17 -8.20 -9.38
C LEU A 445 4.49 -7.58 -8.93
N THR A 446 4.50 -6.81 -7.84
CA THR A 446 5.68 -6.03 -7.44
C THR A 446 6.49 -6.68 -6.33
N HIS A 447 5.89 -7.58 -5.54
CA HIS A 447 6.58 -8.29 -4.45
C HIS A 447 7.02 -9.72 -4.81
N GLN A 448 6.94 -10.11 -6.09
CA GLN A 448 7.30 -11.46 -6.54
C GLN A 448 8.74 -11.53 -7.08
N MET A 449 9.38 -12.69 -6.90
CA MET A 449 10.71 -12.97 -7.49
C MET A 449 10.62 -13.46 -8.94
N GLN A 450 9.42 -13.83 -9.39
CA GLN A 450 9.17 -14.33 -10.74
C GLN A 450 9.21 -13.18 -11.76
N PRO A 451 9.70 -13.42 -12.99
CA PRO A 451 9.57 -12.47 -14.08
C PRO A 451 8.11 -12.09 -14.32
N VAL A 452 7.83 -10.80 -14.49
CA VAL A 452 6.51 -10.31 -14.91
C VAL A 452 6.60 -9.86 -16.36
N ILE A 453 5.72 -10.35 -17.21
CA ILE A 453 5.57 -9.90 -18.60
C ILE A 453 4.21 -9.23 -18.73
N LEU A 454 4.23 -7.94 -19.04
CA LEU A 454 3.06 -7.14 -19.34
C LEU A 454 2.91 -7.00 -20.86
N PHE A 455 1.74 -7.38 -21.36
CA PHE A 455 1.34 -7.11 -22.74
C PHE A 455 0.33 -5.96 -22.79
N VAL A 456 0.60 -4.94 -23.61
CA VAL A 456 -0.34 -3.86 -23.89
C VAL A 456 -1.15 -4.23 -25.13
N ASP A 457 -2.40 -4.63 -24.92
CA ASP A 457 -3.30 -5.04 -25.99
C ASP A 457 -4.03 -3.84 -26.59
N ASN A 458 -4.07 -3.76 -27.92
CA ASN A 458 -4.76 -2.72 -28.68
C ASN A 458 -6.04 -3.25 -29.35
N GLU A 459 -6.51 -4.47 -28.99
CA GLU A 459 -7.73 -5.14 -29.45
C GLU A 459 -7.79 -5.47 -30.96
N LYS A 460 -6.82 -5.03 -31.76
CA LYS A 460 -6.89 -5.08 -33.24
C LYS A 460 -6.12 -6.21 -33.92
N ASP A 461 -5.22 -6.92 -33.22
CA ASP A 461 -4.18 -7.72 -33.90
C ASP A 461 -4.20 -9.23 -33.66
N GLY A 462 -5.14 -9.79 -32.88
CA GLY A 462 -5.21 -11.24 -32.62
C GLY A 462 -4.01 -11.83 -31.86
N GLU A 463 -3.02 -11.00 -31.51
CA GLU A 463 -1.80 -11.36 -30.78
C GLU A 463 -2.08 -11.77 -29.33
N MET A 464 -3.17 -11.29 -28.74
CA MET A 464 -3.61 -11.63 -27.39
C MET A 464 -3.76 -13.15 -27.20
N SER A 465 -4.38 -13.86 -28.15
CA SER A 465 -4.56 -15.31 -28.06
C SER A 465 -3.23 -16.07 -28.11
N THR A 466 -2.25 -15.55 -28.86
CA THR A 466 -0.89 -16.10 -28.92
C THR A 466 -0.16 -15.87 -27.61
N PHE A 467 -0.29 -14.68 -27.02
CA PHE A 467 0.26 -14.37 -25.70
C PHE A 467 -0.33 -15.28 -24.61
N GLU A 468 -1.66 -15.43 -24.56
CA GLU A 468 -2.36 -16.33 -23.65
C GLU A 468 -1.86 -17.78 -23.77
N GLU A 469 -1.70 -18.27 -25.00
CA GLU A 469 -1.18 -19.62 -25.25
C GLU A 469 0.23 -19.80 -24.70
N LEU A 470 1.13 -18.84 -24.94
CA LEU A 470 2.50 -18.87 -24.44
C LEU A 470 2.58 -18.82 -22.90
N CYS A 471 1.74 -18.00 -22.28
CA CYS A 471 1.65 -17.89 -20.83
C CYS A 471 1.12 -19.18 -20.19
N SER A 472 0.15 -19.85 -20.82
CA SER A 472 -0.37 -21.14 -20.34
C SER A 472 0.71 -22.24 -20.28
N LYS A 473 1.75 -22.14 -21.12
CA LYS A 473 2.90 -23.06 -21.18
C LYS A 473 4.04 -22.66 -20.22
N SER A 474 3.95 -21.50 -19.57
CA SER A 474 5.06 -20.88 -18.83
C SER A 474 4.68 -20.58 -17.36
N PRO A 475 4.48 -21.59 -16.50
CA PRO A 475 3.97 -21.40 -15.14
C PRO A 475 4.90 -20.63 -14.18
N TYR A 476 6.16 -20.40 -14.59
CA TYR A 476 7.17 -19.68 -13.80
C TYR A 476 7.24 -18.18 -14.11
N VAL A 477 6.42 -17.71 -15.05
CA VAL A 477 6.35 -16.31 -15.49
C VAL A 477 4.97 -15.78 -15.17
N ILE A 478 4.89 -14.59 -14.59
CA ILE A 478 3.62 -13.91 -14.36
C ILE A 478 3.27 -13.12 -15.60
N CYS A 479 2.23 -13.53 -16.33
CA CYS A 479 1.75 -12.75 -17.45
C CYS A 479 0.60 -11.83 -17.04
N THR A 480 0.68 -10.59 -17.48
CA THR A 480 -0.36 -9.58 -17.27
C THR A 480 -0.70 -8.86 -18.57
N VAL A 481 -1.91 -8.32 -18.63
CA VAL A 481 -2.40 -7.58 -19.79
C VAL A 481 -3.00 -6.26 -19.33
N ILE A 482 -2.71 -5.21 -20.11
CA ILE A 482 -3.44 -3.95 -20.04
C ILE A 482 -4.16 -3.77 -21.37
N MET A 483 -5.46 -3.59 -21.29
CA MET A 483 -6.31 -3.24 -22.42
C MET A 483 -6.16 -1.74 -22.68
N ASN A 484 -5.57 -1.38 -23.82
CA ASN A 484 -5.38 0.00 -24.27
C ASN A 484 -6.68 0.61 -24.86
N SER A 485 -7.84 0.16 -24.37
CA SER A 485 -9.15 0.77 -24.63
C SER A 485 -9.55 1.76 -23.52
N SER A 486 -8.75 1.88 -22.46
CA SER A 486 -8.97 2.80 -21.36
C SER A 486 -8.82 4.27 -21.78
N LYS A 487 -9.84 5.09 -21.52
CA LYS A 487 -9.78 6.56 -21.70
C LYS A 487 -9.04 7.28 -20.56
N SER A 488 -8.45 6.55 -19.61
CA SER A 488 -7.77 7.15 -18.45
C SER A 488 -6.47 7.81 -18.88
N LYS A 489 -6.33 9.10 -18.57
CA LYS A 489 -5.10 9.88 -18.81
C LYS A 489 -3.89 9.23 -18.12
N VAL A 490 -4.08 8.73 -16.89
CA VAL A 490 -3.04 8.05 -16.11
C VAL A 490 -2.59 6.75 -16.80
N MET A 491 -3.53 5.98 -17.36
CA MET A 491 -3.19 4.76 -18.10
C MET A 491 -2.37 5.06 -19.36
N SER A 492 -2.75 6.12 -20.09
CA SER A 492 -2.00 6.59 -21.26
C SER A 492 -0.59 7.04 -20.89
N GLU A 493 -0.41 7.75 -19.77
CA GLU A 493 0.90 8.18 -19.27
C GLU A 493 1.77 6.97 -18.87
N VAL A 494 1.19 5.96 -18.23
CA VAL A 494 1.87 4.71 -17.88
C VAL A 494 2.34 3.98 -19.14
N ILE A 495 1.44 3.78 -20.11
CA ILE A 495 1.77 3.12 -21.37
C ILE A 495 2.86 3.90 -22.13
N GLN A 496 2.76 5.22 -22.19
CA GLN A 496 3.79 6.08 -22.81
C GLN A 496 5.14 5.97 -22.10
N SER A 497 5.16 5.87 -20.76
CA SER A 497 6.40 5.71 -19.98
C SER A 497 7.16 4.43 -20.34
N PHE A 498 6.44 3.37 -20.76
CA PHE A 498 7.04 2.11 -21.17
C PHE A 498 7.39 2.03 -22.66
N GLN A 499 6.56 2.61 -23.53
CA GLN A 499 6.69 2.47 -24.98
C GLN A 499 7.79 3.34 -25.61
N THR A 500 8.34 4.34 -24.89
CA THR A 500 9.41 5.22 -25.41
C THR A 500 9.10 5.82 -26.80
N ASN A 501 7.83 6.21 -27.02
CA ASN A 501 7.26 6.70 -28.29
C ASN A 501 7.14 5.69 -29.45
N ASP A 502 7.49 4.42 -29.24
CA ASP A 502 7.35 3.34 -30.22
C ASP A 502 6.18 2.41 -29.86
N HIS A 503 5.05 2.61 -30.54
CA HIS A 503 3.82 1.85 -30.31
C HIS A 503 3.89 0.37 -30.71
N SER A 504 4.98 -0.06 -31.36
CA SER A 504 5.23 -1.47 -31.64
C SER A 504 5.73 -2.24 -30.41
N LYS A 505 6.38 -1.53 -29.47
CA LYS A 505 6.96 -2.11 -28.26
C LYS A 505 5.93 -2.32 -27.15
N ARG A 506 5.07 -3.32 -27.32
CA ARG A 506 3.95 -3.58 -26.38
C ARG A 506 4.18 -4.79 -25.46
N LEU A 507 5.35 -5.42 -25.52
CA LEU A 507 5.76 -6.44 -24.55
C LEU A 507 6.78 -5.85 -23.57
N ILE A 508 6.37 -5.67 -22.32
CA ILE A 508 7.19 -5.08 -21.26
C ILE A 508 7.58 -6.19 -20.28
N ILE A 509 8.87 -6.32 -19.99
CA ILE A 509 9.38 -7.39 -19.13
C ILE A 509 10.03 -6.75 -17.91
N PHE A 510 9.53 -7.12 -16.73
CA PHE A 510 10.11 -6.77 -15.44
C PHE A 510 10.94 -7.94 -14.94
N LEU A 511 12.26 -7.74 -14.88
CA LEU A 511 13.21 -8.67 -14.28
C LEU A 511 13.82 -8.00 -13.05
N ARG A 512 13.17 -8.21 -11.90
CA ARG A 512 13.53 -7.55 -10.63
C ARG A 512 13.46 -6.02 -10.79
N ASP A 513 14.61 -5.35 -10.70
CA ASP A 513 14.77 -3.91 -10.84
C ASP A 513 14.87 -3.44 -12.30
N LYS A 514 15.03 -4.35 -13.27
CA LYS A 514 15.26 -3.98 -14.68
C LYS A 514 13.99 -4.09 -15.51
N ILE A 515 13.73 -3.07 -16.32
CA ILE A 515 12.58 -3.00 -17.22
C ILE A 515 13.08 -3.03 -18.67
N TYR A 516 12.46 -3.88 -19.48
CA TYR A 516 12.74 -4.02 -20.90
C TYR A 516 11.45 -3.88 -21.71
N ALA A 517 11.55 -3.40 -22.96
CA ALA A 517 10.42 -3.28 -23.87
C ALA A 517 10.77 -3.86 -25.25
N PHE A 518 9.91 -4.74 -25.75
CA PHE A 518 10.09 -5.49 -26.99
C PHE A 518 8.93 -5.29 -27.96
N ASP A 519 9.25 -5.35 -29.25
CA ASP A 519 8.26 -5.47 -30.32
C ASP A 519 7.44 -6.75 -30.14
N VAL A 520 6.12 -6.64 -30.30
CA VAL A 520 5.19 -7.78 -30.09
C VAL A 520 5.42 -8.89 -31.12
N LYS A 521 5.60 -8.52 -32.39
CA LYS A 521 5.71 -9.50 -33.47
C LYS A 521 7.00 -10.28 -33.34
N ASP A 522 8.09 -9.63 -32.96
CA ASP A 522 9.36 -10.32 -32.74
C ASP A 522 9.39 -11.09 -31.42
N GLY A 523 8.77 -10.55 -30.37
CA GLY A 523 8.70 -11.20 -29.06
C GLY A 523 7.84 -12.47 -29.06
N LEU A 524 6.67 -12.45 -29.70
CA LEU A 524 5.76 -13.60 -29.76
C LEU A 524 6.22 -14.68 -30.76
N LYS A 525 7.01 -14.32 -31.79
CA LYS A 525 7.63 -15.30 -32.73
C LYS A 525 8.57 -16.29 -32.04
N SER A 526 9.15 -15.91 -30.90
CA SER A 526 10.08 -16.77 -30.15
C SER A 526 9.47 -18.11 -29.71
N GLY A 527 8.13 -18.19 -29.61
CA GLY A 527 7.42 -19.41 -29.23
C GLY A 527 7.62 -19.85 -27.78
N ASN A 528 8.44 -19.12 -26.99
CA ASN A 528 8.73 -19.44 -25.60
C ASN A 528 9.12 -18.18 -24.80
N LEU A 529 8.36 -17.85 -23.75
CA LEU A 529 8.60 -16.68 -22.90
C LEU A 529 9.93 -16.73 -22.15
N LEU A 530 10.46 -17.92 -21.81
CA LEU A 530 11.77 -18.04 -21.18
C LEU A 530 12.92 -17.70 -22.14
N GLN A 531 12.75 -17.99 -23.43
CA GLN A 531 13.72 -17.55 -24.44
C GLN A 531 13.67 -16.04 -24.61
N LEU A 532 12.47 -15.45 -24.61
CA LEU A 532 12.31 -13.99 -24.61
C LEU A 532 12.97 -13.32 -23.39
N ILE A 533 12.83 -13.90 -22.19
CA ILE A 533 13.52 -13.43 -20.98
C ILE A 533 15.04 -13.59 -21.11
N THR A 534 15.52 -14.69 -21.72
CA THR A 534 16.96 -14.89 -21.91
C THR A 534 17.52 -13.86 -22.88
N LEU A 535 16.82 -13.61 -23.99
CA LEU A 535 17.19 -12.58 -24.97
C LEU A 535 17.22 -11.20 -24.31
N SER A 536 16.24 -10.88 -23.45
CA SER A 536 16.20 -9.57 -22.81
C SER A 536 17.39 -9.28 -21.89
N THR A 537 18.00 -10.30 -21.29
CA THR A 537 19.23 -10.12 -20.49
C THR A 537 20.45 -9.73 -21.32
N THR A 538 20.41 -9.87 -22.64
CA THR A 538 21.48 -9.41 -23.55
C THR A 538 21.30 -7.97 -24.01
N ASP A 539 20.08 -7.43 -23.92
CA ASP A 539 19.77 -6.04 -24.27
C ASP A 539 20.01 -5.08 -23.10
N LYS A 540 20.16 -3.79 -23.43
CA LYS A 540 20.20 -2.75 -22.40
C LYS A 540 18.78 -2.46 -21.91
N PRO A 541 18.53 -2.45 -20.58
CA PRO A 541 17.21 -2.11 -20.06
C PRO A 541 16.81 -0.67 -20.44
N ILE A 542 15.52 -0.46 -20.66
CA ILE A 542 14.95 0.87 -20.90
C ILE A 542 14.93 1.70 -19.62
N SER A 543 14.84 1.03 -18.47
CA SER A 543 14.89 1.64 -17.14
C SER A 543 15.39 0.64 -16.09
N THR A 544 16.02 1.15 -15.03
CA THR A 544 16.44 0.37 -13.86
C THR A 544 15.95 1.08 -12.61
N LEU A 545 15.11 0.40 -11.83
CA LEU A 545 14.46 0.93 -10.65
C LEU A 545 15.40 0.91 -9.44
N GLY A 546 15.67 2.08 -8.89
CA GLY A 546 16.27 2.25 -7.58
C GLY A 546 15.30 1.91 -6.44
N ILE A 547 15.85 1.79 -5.22
CA ILE A 547 15.08 1.43 -4.01
C ILE A 547 14.02 2.48 -3.64
N ASP A 548 14.26 3.75 -3.98
CA ASP A 548 13.33 4.85 -3.73
C ASP A 548 12.42 5.14 -4.92
N ASP A 549 12.60 4.45 -6.03
CA ASP A 549 11.78 4.69 -7.21
C ASP A 549 10.38 4.10 -7.00
N VAL A 550 9.40 4.75 -7.62
CA VAL A 550 8.02 4.25 -7.68
C VAL A 550 7.95 3.22 -8.77
N HIS A 551 7.50 2.01 -8.44
CA HIS A 551 7.30 0.98 -9.45
C HIS A 551 6.24 1.45 -10.48
N PRO A 552 6.54 1.48 -11.79
CA PRO A 552 5.65 2.08 -12.79
C PRO A 552 4.24 1.48 -12.84
N LEU A 553 4.08 0.19 -12.55
CA LEU A 553 2.75 -0.43 -12.47
C LEU A 553 1.86 0.23 -11.40
N ARG A 554 2.40 0.86 -10.34
CA ARG A 554 1.58 1.45 -9.27
C ARG A 554 0.71 2.61 -9.72
N TYR A 555 1.08 3.29 -10.81
CA TYR A 555 0.22 4.31 -11.41
C TYR A 555 -1.11 3.71 -11.94
N ILE A 556 -1.16 2.40 -12.20
CA ILE A 556 -2.41 1.69 -12.50
C ILE A 556 -3.30 1.61 -11.26
N GLN A 557 -2.74 1.38 -10.07
CA GLN A 557 -3.51 1.46 -8.82
C GLN A 557 -4.00 2.89 -8.57
N MET A 558 -3.19 3.91 -8.87
CA MET A 558 -3.64 5.31 -8.80
C MET A 558 -4.82 5.56 -9.74
N ALA A 559 -4.78 5.04 -10.96
CA ALA A 559 -5.90 5.14 -11.90
C ALA A 559 -7.17 4.46 -11.37
N GLN A 560 -7.04 3.28 -10.74
CA GLN A 560 -8.14 2.59 -10.07
C GLN A 560 -8.72 3.43 -8.91
N ILE A 561 -7.87 3.93 -8.02
CA ILE A 561 -8.27 4.79 -6.89
C ILE A 561 -9.00 6.04 -7.40
N ASN A 562 -8.46 6.70 -8.44
CA ASN A 562 -9.07 7.89 -9.01
C ASN A 562 -10.43 7.63 -9.67
N LYS A 563 -10.62 6.43 -10.23
CA LYS A 563 -11.93 6.01 -10.75
C LYS A 563 -12.97 5.84 -9.64
N ILE A 564 -12.54 5.52 -8.42
CA ILE A 564 -13.42 5.23 -7.28
C ILE A 564 -13.70 6.50 -6.46
N PHE A 565 -12.69 7.30 -6.17
CA PHE A 565 -12.76 8.44 -5.25
C PHE A 565 -12.59 9.81 -5.93
N GLY A 566 -12.60 9.86 -7.26
CA GLY A 566 -12.37 11.09 -8.04
C GLY A 566 -10.88 11.35 -8.32
N GLU A 567 -10.58 12.24 -9.26
CA GLU A 567 -9.20 12.51 -9.66
C GLU A 567 -8.43 13.31 -8.59
N GLN A 568 -7.31 12.77 -8.13
CA GLN A 568 -6.35 13.48 -7.30
C GLN A 568 -4.93 13.02 -7.62
N LEU A 569 -3.98 13.94 -7.54
CA LEU A 569 -2.56 13.63 -7.58
C LEU A 569 -2.06 13.40 -6.15
N VAL A 570 -1.44 12.24 -5.94
CA VAL A 570 -0.89 11.83 -4.65
C VAL A 570 0.53 11.33 -4.87
N ASP A 571 1.42 11.67 -3.95
CA ASP A 571 2.80 11.18 -3.98
C ASP A 571 2.83 9.67 -3.77
N MET A 572 3.17 8.94 -4.82
CA MET A 572 3.22 7.49 -4.79
C MET A 572 4.35 6.99 -3.87
N PRO A 573 4.08 6.04 -2.96
CA PRO A 573 5.12 5.45 -2.14
C PRO A 573 6.09 4.63 -3.01
N SER A 574 7.37 4.60 -2.60
CA SER A 574 8.37 3.74 -3.26
C SER A 574 8.13 2.26 -2.92
N GLU A 575 8.76 1.37 -3.70
CA GLU A 575 8.67 -0.08 -3.44
C GLU A 575 9.21 -0.43 -2.05
N GLY A 576 10.34 0.16 -1.68
CA GLY A 576 10.96 -0.03 -0.37
C GLY A 576 10.09 0.43 0.81
N GLN A 577 9.24 1.45 0.64
CA GLN A 577 8.32 1.89 1.70
C GLN A 577 7.20 0.87 1.95
N ILE A 578 6.71 0.20 0.91
CA ILE A 578 5.63 -0.78 1.04
C ILE A 578 6.12 -2.09 1.62
N ILE A 579 7.22 -2.62 1.08
CA ILE A 579 7.83 -3.85 1.58
C ILE A 579 8.12 -3.72 3.09
N LYS A 580 8.63 -2.56 3.52
CA LYS A 580 8.85 -2.29 4.94
C LYS A 580 7.56 -2.32 5.77
N ARG A 581 6.47 -1.76 5.25
CA ARG A 581 5.20 -1.69 5.96
C ARG A 581 4.50 -3.04 6.06
N SER A 582 4.43 -3.79 4.96
CA SER A 582 3.87 -5.14 4.95
C SER A 582 4.62 -6.07 5.91
N HIS A 583 5.93 -5.89 6.09
CA HIS A 583 6.69 -6.63 7.10
C HIS A 583 6.43 -6.21 8.54
N VAL A 584 6.15 -4.95 8.84
CA VAL A 584 5.77 -4.54 10.21
C VAL A 584 4.38 -5.07 10.54
N ASP A 585 3.43 -5.00 9.59
CA ASP A 585 2.10 -5.56 9.79
C ASP A 585 2.11 -7.11 9.93
N ASN A 586 3.16 -7.76 9.41
CA ASN A 586 3.40 -9.22 9.56
C ASN A 586 4.34 -9.59 10.72
N GLY A 587 5.08 -8.63 11.28
CA GLY A 587 6.14 -8.83 12.29
C GLY A 587 5.72 -8.46 13.71
N ASP A 588 4.59 -7.79 13.87
CA ASP A 588 3.81 -7.81 15.11
C ASP A 588 3.11 -9.17 15.13
N ASP A 589 3.44 -10.03 16.12
CA ASP A 589 2.96 -11.42 16.23
C ASP A 589 1.63 -11.62 15.50
N MET A 590 1.72 -12.37 14.39
CA MET A 590 0.56 -12.86 13.67
C MET A 590 -0.39 -13.44 14.71
N ASP A 591 -1.69 -13.23 14.49
CA ASP A 591 -2.84 -13.74 15.24
C ASP A 591 -2.76 -15.28 15.44
N ASP A 592 -1.77 -15.78 16.16
CA ASP A 592 -1.47 -17.20 16.38
C ASP A 592 -2.38 -17.78 17.48
N ASN A 593 -3.10 -16.93 18.21
CA ASN A 593 -3.91 -17.30 19.36
C ASN A 593 -5.40 -16.97 19.25
N VAL A 594 -5.88 -16.44 18.12
CA VAL A 594 -7.32 -16.23 17.96
C VAL A 594 -7.80 -16.93 16.70
N ASP A 595 -8.70 -17.86 16.95
CA ASP A 595 -9.33 -18.80 16.02
C ASP A 595 -10.27 -18.01 15.09
N TYR A 596 -9.71 -17.42 14.02
CA TYR A 596 -10.49 -16.62 13.08
C TYR A 596 -11.06 -17.48 11.96
N GLY A 597 -12.35 -17.80 12.06
CA GLY A 597 -13.26 -18.00 10.91
C GLY A 597 -12.75 -18.93 9.81
N GLY A 598 -12.59 -20.20 10.16
CA GLY A 598 -12.32 -21.32 9.27
C GLY A 598 -11.99 -22.50 10.18
N CYS A 599 -12.71 -23.62 10.08
CA CYS A 599 -12.53 -24.79 10.93
C CYS A 599 -11.02 -25.04 11.20
N PRO A 600 -10.60 -25.39 12.44
CA PRO A 600 -9.20 -25.46 12.93
C PRO A 600 -8.21 -26.21 12.03
N VAL A 601 -8.70 -26.95 11.04
CA VAL A 601 -7.96 -27.54 9.93
C VAL A 601 -7.22 -26.49 9.08
N MET A 602 -7.72 -25.27 8.87
CA MET A 602 -7.04 -24.25 8.04
C MET A 602 -5.84 -23.60 8.73
N ALA A 603 -5.91 -23.40 10.05
CA ALA A 603 -4.75 -23.00 10.86
C ALA A 603 -3.68 -24.12 10.86
N LYS A 604 -4.12 -25.38 10.98
CA LYS A 604 -3.25 -26.55 10.84
C LYS A 604 -2.70 -26.73 9.42
N ALA A 605 -3.47 -26.44 8.37
CA ALA A 605 -3.04 -26.50 6.98
C ALA A 605 -1.87 -25.55 6.72
N ARG A 606 -1.99 -24.31 7.21
CA ARG A 606 -0.93 -23.30 7.16
C ARG A 606 0.29 -23.74 7.98
N GLN A 607 0.09 -24.26 9.20
CA GLN A 607 1.19 -24.74 10.06
C GLN A 607 1.86 -26.03 9.54
N ILE A 608 1.12 -26.92 8.89
CA ILE A 608 1.62 -28.20 8.35
C ILE A 608 2.32 -27.96 7.02
N ALA A 609 1.79 -27.13 6.13
CA ALA A 609 2.48 -26.69 4.92
C ALA A 609 3.82 -26.02 5.25
N MET A 610 3.87 -25.22 6.31
CA MET A 610 5.11 -24.65 6.85
C MET A 610 6.06 -25.70 7.46
N LYS A 611 5.55 -26.79 8.07
CA LYS A 611 6.37 -27.88 8.63
C LYS A 611 6.94 -28.83 7.58
N THR A 612 6.29 -29.00 6.44
CA THR A 612 6.82 -29.79 5.31
C THR A 612 7.85 -29.05 4.46
N GLU A 613 8.15 -27.79 4.77
CA GLU A 613 9.14 -26.94 4.08
C GLU A 613 10.39 -26.60 4.93
N LEU A 614 10.60 -27.30 6.06
CA LEU A 614 11.87 -27.27 6.80
C LEU A 614 12.92 -28.18 6.15
#